data_AF-A0A7S1AW88-F1
#
_entry.id   AF-A0A7S1AW88-F1
#
_cell.length_a   1.000
_cell.length_b   1.000
_cell.length_c   1.000
_cell.angle_alpha   90.00
_cell.angle_beta   90.00
_cell.angle_gamma   90.00
#
_symmetry.space_group_name_H-M   'P 1'
#
loop_
_entity.id
_entity.type
_entity.pdbx_description
1 polymer ?
#
loop_
_entity_poly.entity_id
_entity_poly.type
_entity_poly.pdbx_seq_one_letter_code
_entity_poly.pdbx_strand_id
1 'polypeptide(L)'
;MAVPPLNGVSVGYPAEGYEGFARGYLEGYPEGYAAADAHADYEYGTCVTAVHEDDAGLVSFSAIGSAECAPDLQRSALLAGSAAVALMHVQQAGVELDEMALAALSSLPPDDAAEMLDYVADNHPHLRNASKYISSTISRGFVPRRATVSGAPLSTASNGAIVLGSPGVAVVPGRVPLPPAAVPRSKFEIGPVRLTNPPKIELGARVRADGVVVPASEDMDKLMFRAQEAGLMFSDEALSALASLPNEHASELLCFVLEKHTELRDPSNYIASTVARGFKSRRASSVTSAFVVEQITDDALAACFQRLSEVGVELDDMARQALSSLPSEHAMEMLEYVVENHQSLRAPSNYISSTVARGFVSRRTGASVLSVAPTSFTPSIVLDGKGSGKAAGKAGIPGSLLPSDATPLEKRVLHLNSTALKEPIDFVTYLALRSVPHWQSTELLDSLESKSAIIASPCNYVQAAVTKIQRSGRQFGVPPEVIIRRPTAIAPLALTSVEAQLWKKPRLS
;
A
#
# COMPACT_ATOMS: atom_id res chain seq x y z
N MET A 1 42.96 31.64 -45.06
CA MET A 1 41.61 31.97 -44.55
C MET A 1 41.65 31.79 -43.04
N ALA A 2 41.72 32.90 -42.30
CA ALA A 2 41.88 32.92 -40.86
C ALA A 2 40.51 33.00 -40.17
N VAL A 3 40.31 32.17 -39.15
CA VAL A 3 39.10 32.09 -38.32
C VAL A 3 39.22 33.13 -37.18
N PRO A 4 38.19 33.96 -36.91
CA PRO A 4 38.21 34.88 -35.77
C PRO A 4 37.74 34.20 -34.45
N PRO A 5 38.20 34.67 -33.28
CA PRO A 5 37.84 34.10 -32.00
C PRO A 5 36.50 34.63 -31.46
N LEU A 6 35.80 33.76 -30.72
CA LEU A 6 34.53 34.04 -30.04
C LEU A 6 34.73 34.88 -28.78
N ASN A 7 33.98 35.98 -28.68
CA ASN A 7 33.86 36.82 -27.48
C ASN A 7 33.02 36.10 -26.41
N GLY A 8 33.62 35.91 -25.22
CA GLY A 8 32.92 35.49 -24.01
C GLY A 8 32.26 36.68 -23.30
N VAL A 9 30.96 36.60 -23.06
CA VAL A 9 30.21 37.55 -22.23
C VAL A 9 30.07 36.95 -20.83
N SER A 10 30.76 37.57 -19.87
CA SER A 10 30.65 37.31 -18.44
C SER A 10 29.52 38.18 -17.86
N VAL A 11 28.46 37.57 -17.35
CA VAL A 11 27.40 38.25 -16.59
C VAL A 11 27.76 38.17 -15.11
N GLY A 12 28.17 39.31 -14.53
CA GLY A 12 28.37 39.46 -13.09
C GLY A 12 27.06 39.84 -12.38
N TYR A 13 26.81 39.23 -11.22
CA TYR A 13 25.78 39.66 -10.29
C TYR A 13 26.42 40.48 -9.15
N PRO A 14 25.87 41.65 -8.78
CA PRO A 14 26.33 42.39 -7.61
C PRO A 14 25.73 41.80 -6.32
N ALA A 15 26.58 41.69 -5.30
CA ALA A 15 26.21 41.41 -3.92
C ALA A 15 26.03 42.74 -3.17
N GLU A 16 24.80 43.02 -2.74
CA GLU A 16 24.45 43.99 -1.70
C GLU A 16 23.89 43.16 -0.52
N GLY A 17 24.29 43.27 0.74
CA GLY A 17 24.79 44.43 1.46
C GLY A 17 23.71 44.91 2.44
N TYR A 18 23.43 44.15 3.51
CA TYR A 18 22.55 44.57 4.61
C TYR A 18 23.21 44.23 5.95
N GLU A 19 24.06 45.13 6.44
CA GLU A 19 24.42 45.26 7.84
C GLU A 19 23.87 46.60 8.35
N GLY A 20 23.15 46.59 9.47
CA GLY A 20 22.82 47.81 10.20
C GLY A 20 21.60 47.68 11.11
N PHE A 21 21.76 48.18 12.35
CA PHE A 21 20.80 48.33 13.45
C PHE A 21 20.52 47.05 14.28
N ALA A 22 20.74 46.98 15.59
CA ALA A 22 20.94 48.02 16.60
C ALA A 22 21.78 47.48 17.78
N ARG A 23 22.64 48.35 18.32
CA ARG A 23 23.41 48.16 19.55
C ARG A 23 23.10 49.35 20.48
N GLY A 24 22.83 49.06 21.75
CA GLY A 24 22.50 50.02 22.82
C GLY A 24 21.26 49.51 23.55
N TYR A 25 21.35 48.99 24.78
CA TYR A 25 21.76 49.70 25.98
C TYR A 25 22.32 48.74 27.07
N LEU A 26 23.47 49.13 27.63
CA LEU A 26 23.83 49.23 29.07
C LEU A 26 22.62 49.16 30.04
N GLU A 27 22.61 48.63 31.26
CA GLU A 27 23.62 48.36 32.28
C GLU A 27 22.87 47.74 33.50
N GLY A 28 23.54 46.90 34.30
CA GLY A 28 23.33 46.84 35.75
C GLY A 28 22.33 45.83 36.33
N TYR A 29 22.83 44.71 36.87
CA TYR A 29 22.31 44.11 38.10
C TYR A 29 23.48 43.56 38.94
N PRO A 30 23.46 43.72 40.28
CA PRO A 30 24.62 43.45 41.12
C PRO A 30 24.70 41.98 41.56
N GLU A 31 25.94 41.53 41.70
CA GLU A 31 26.35 40.34 42.44
C GLU A 31 26.00 40.47 43.93
N GLY A 32 25.52 39.38 44.54
CA GLY A 32 25.50 39.27 46.00
C GLY A 32 24.67 38.10 46.52
N TYR A 33 25.34 37.26 47.32
CA TYR A 33 24.84 36.24 48.25
C TYR A 33 24.79 34.77 47.82
N ALA A 34 25.97 34.15 47.97
CA ALA A 34 26.29 33.15 49.01
C ALA A 34 25.40 31.91 49.17
N ALA A 35 26.09 30.78 49.03
CA ALA A 35 25.70 29.43 49.41
C ALA A 35 25.33 29.27 50.90
N ALA A 36 24.35 28.42 51.17
CA ALA A 36 24.23 27.68 52.42
C ALA A 36 23.59 26.31 52.18
N ASP A 37 24.32 25.28 52.61
CA ASP A 37 23.85 23.91 52.84
C ASP A 37 22.76 23.85 53.92
N ALA A 38 21.77 22.98 53.75
CA ALA A 38 21.08 22.17 54.79
C ALA A 38 19.83 21.53 54.15
N HIS A 39 19.78 20.21 54.00
CA HIS A 39 19.24 19.22 54.93
C HIS A 39 17.70 19.13 55.00
N ALA A 40 17.23 17.88 54.95
CA ALA A 40 15.86 17.39 54.93
C ALA A 40 14.96 17.91 56.06
N ASP A 41 13.65 18.00 55.80
CA ASP A 41 12.64 17.10 56.41
C ASP A 41 11.21 17.41 55.93
N TYR A 42 10.41 16.33 55.93
CA TYR A 42 8.96 16.28 55.72
C TYR A 42 8.19 17.18 56.70
N GLU A 43 7.12 17.86 56.24
CA GLU A 43 5.84 17.86 56.97
C GLU A 43 4.64 18.36 56.13
N TYR A 44 3.51 17.66 56.31
CA TYR A 44 2.19 17.96 55.76
C TYR A 44 1.65 19.25 56.40
N GLY A 45 1.47 20.31 55.61
CA GLY A 45 0.90 21.58 56.06
C GLY A 45 -0.49 21.85 55.48
N THR A 46 -1.52 21.56 56.26
CA THR A 46 -2.91 21.99 56.02
C THR A 46 -3.01 23.48 56.38
N CYS A 47 -3.21 24.37 55.40
CA CYS A 47 -3.33 25.81 55.65
C CYS A 47 -4.77 26.15 56.08
N VAL A 48 -4.99 26.43 57.36
CA VAL A 48 -6.22 27.05 57.86
C VAL A 48 -5.87 28.34 58.63
N THR A 49 -6.42 29.44 58.10
CA THR A 49 -6.80 30.74 58.70
C THR A 49 -5.74 31.66 59.30
N ALA A 50 -5.68 32.88 58.75
CA ALA A 50 -5.55 34.09 59.55
C ALA A 50 -6.97 34.58 59.89
N VAL A 51 -7.25 34.73 61.18
CA VAL A 51 -8.47 35.35 61.71
C VAL A 51 -8.11 36.80 62.01
N HIS A 52 -8.86 37.75 61.44
CA HIS A 52 -8.82 39.14 61.89
C HIS A 52 -10.13 39.42 62.62
N GLU A 53 -10.02 39.68 63.92
CA GLU A 53 -11.13 40.17 64.74
C GLU A 53 -11.20 41.69 64.60
N ASP A 54 -12.39 42.20 64.29
CA ASP A 54 -12.74 43.62 64.44
C ASP A 54 -13.63 43.77 65.69
N ASP A 55 -13.50 44.91 66.38
CA ASP A 55 -14.06 45.29 67.69
C ASP A 55 -15.61 45.30 67.81
N ALA A 56 -16.35 44.60 66.94
CA ALA A 56 -17.81 44.47 66.98
C ALA A 56 -18.34 43.03 66.91
N GLY A 57 -17.47 42.00 66.94
CA GLY A 57 -17.89 40.62 67.22
C GLY A 57 -18.80 39.93 66.19
N LEU A 58 -18.75 40.33 64.91
CA LEU A 58 -19.54 39.72 63.84
C LEU A 58 -18.65 39.29 62.67
N VAL A 59 -18.48 37.97 62.52
CA VAL A 59 -17.72 37.35 61.43
C VAL A 59 -18.57 37.32 60.17
N SER A 60 -18.27 38.18 59.19
CA SER A 60 -18.89 38.15 57.86
C SER A 60 -17.90 37.67 56.80
N PHE A 61 -18.20 36.55 56.15
CA PHE A 61 -17.44 36.06 54.99
C PHE A 61 -17.87 36.83 53.73
N SER A 62 -16.99 37.70 53.23
CA SER A 62 -17.14 38.29 51.89
C SER A 62 -15.97 37.84 51.03
N ALA A 63 -16.26 36.98 50.05
CA ALA A 63 -15.30 36.59 49.03
C ALA A 63 -15.04 37.76 48.09
N ILE A 64 -13.89 38.42 48.24
CA ILE A 64 -13.38 39.36 47.25
C ILE A 64 -12.48 38.56 46.31
N GLY A 65 -12.96 38.38 45.07
CA GLY A 65 -12.14 37.89 43.98
C GLY A 65 -11.13 38.96 43.58
N SER A 66 -9.84 38.65 43.70
CA SER A 66 -8.77 39.37 43.03
C SER A 66 -8.03 38.38 42.13
N ALA A 67 -8.47 38.39 40.87
CA ALA A 67 -7.67 37.94 39.75
C ALA A 67 -6.51 38.94 39.55
N GLU A 68 -5.40 38.42 39.02
CA GLU A 68 -4.16 39.10 38.58
C GLU A 68 -2.92 38.73 39.40
N CYS A 69 -2.49 37.47 39.28
CA CYS A 69 -1.06 37.10 39.30
C CYS A 69 -0.87 35.68 38.71
N ALA A 70 0.03 35.57 37.72
CA ALA A 70 0.57 34.35 37.08
C ALA A 70 -0.34 33.55 36.11
N PRO A 71 -0.22 33.72 34.77
CA PRO A 71 -0.91 32.87 33.79
C PRO A 71 -0.29 31.47 33.56
N ASP A 72 0.89 31.15 34.11
CA ASP A 72 1.58 29.90 33.78
C ASP A 72 1.28 28.70 34.71
N LEU A 73 0.68 28.91 35.89
CA LEU A 73 0.36 27.80 36.80
C LEU A 73 -1.04 27.21 36.60
N GLN A 74 -1.91 27.84 35.80
CA GLN A 74 -3.23 27.27 35.46
C GLN A 74 -3.18 26.27 34.30
N ARG A 75 -2.07 26.20 33.55
CA ARG A 75 -1.92 25.32 32.38
C ARG A 75 -1.75 23.84 32.74
N SER A 76 -1.38 23.52 33.98
CA SER A 76 -1.13 22.15 34.43
C SER A 76 -2.34 21.45 35.07
N ALA A 77 -3.43 22.18 35.35
CA ALA A 77 -4.57 21.63 36.09
C ALA A 77 -5.50 20.72 35.26
N LEU A 78 -5.35 20.68 33.93
CA LEU A 78 -6.24 19.94 33.03
C LEU A 78 -5.81 18.48 32.76
N LEU A 79 -4.57 18.11 33.08
CA LEU A 79 -4.08 16.74 32.94
C LEU A 79 -3.85 16.13 34.32
N ALA A 80 -4.92 15.76 35.00
CA ALA A 80 -4.83 15.04 36.26
C ALA A 80 -4.65 13.52 36.01
N GLY A 81 -3.79 12.87 36.79
CA GLY A 81 -3.64 11.41 36.81
C GLY A 81 -2.56 10.85 35.89
N SER A 82 -2.86 9.73 35.21
CA SER A 82 -1.93 8.94 34.38
C SER A 82 -1.22 9.77 33.31
N ALA A 83 -1.93 10.74 32.70
CA ALA A 83 -1.37 11.61 31.68
C ALA A 83 -0.27 12.54 32.21
N ALA A 84 -0.32 12.98 33.47
CA ALA A 84 0.73 13.82 34.06
C ALA A 84 2.06 13.05 34.20
N VAL A 85 1.98 11.78 34.61
CA VAL A 85 3.16 10.91 34.73
C VAL A 85 3.78 10.65 33.35
N ALA A 86 2.94 10.38 32.35
CA ALA A 86 3.41 10.17 30.99
C ALA A 86 4.02 11.45 30.37
N LEU A 87 3.49 12.63 30.70
CA LEU A 87 4.06 13.90 30.25
C LEU A 87 5.45 14.15 30.87
N MET A 88 5.62 13.79 32.15
CA MET A 88 6.92 13.82 32.82
C MET A 88 7.92 12.86 32.16
N HIS A 89 7.50 11.66 31.73
CA HIS A 89 8.35 10.73 30.97
C HIS A 89 8.81 11.33 29.63
N VAL A 90 7.91 12.00 28.90
CA VAL A 90 8.24 12.66 27.63
C VAL A 90 9.24 13.81 27.84
N GLN A 91 9.08 14.58 28.92
CA GLN A 91 10.05 15.62 29.31
C GLN A 91 11.40 15.03 29.71
N GLN A 92 11.44 13.91 30.44
CA GLN A 92 12.68 13.20 30.78
C GLN A 92 13.39 12.64 29.55
N ALA A 93 12.64 12.29 28.50
CA ALA A 93 13.20 11.90 27.20
C ALA A 93 13.73 13.10 26.39
N GLY A 94 13.62 14.34 26.89
CA GLY A 94 14.10 15.55 26.21
C GLY A 94 13.22 15.98 25.02
N VAL A 95 11.95 15.56 25.00
CA VAL A 95 11.01 15.88 23.92
C VAL A 95 10.17 17.09 24.32
N GLU A 96 10.35 18.21 23.62
CA GLU A 96 9.51 19.39 23.78
C GLU A 96 8.25 19.27 22.91
N LEU A 97 7.08 19.38 23.54
CA LEU A 97 5.79 19.37 22.86
C LEU A 97 5.30 20.80 22.59
N ASP A 98 4.81 21.05 21.38
CA ASP A 98 4.22 22.34 21.02
C ASP A 98 2.80 22.50 21.59
N GLU A 99 2.32 23.75 21.60
CA GLU A 99 1.00 24.09 22.14
C GLU A 99 -0.13 23.37 21.38
N MET A 100 0.03 23.12 20.07
CA MET A 100 -0.97 22.39 19.28
C MET A 100 -1.07 20.92 19.69
N ALA A 101 0.05 20.26 19.98
CA ALA A 101 0.09 18.89 20.45
C ALA A 101 -0.52 18.77 21.86
N LEU A 102 -0.24 19.72 22.75
CA LEU A 102 -0.85 19.77 24.08
C LEU A 102 -2.37 19.99 23.98
N ALA A 103 -2.82 20.90 23.12
CA ALA A 103 -4.24 21.10 22.84
C ALA A 103 -4.89 19.83 22.27
N ALA A 104 -4.21 19.13 21.35
CA ALA A 104 -4.71 17.87 20.81
C ALA A 104 -4.81 16.77 21.89
N LEU A 105 -3.82 16.66 22.79
CA LEU A 105 -3.84 15.70 23.89
C LEU A 105 -4.98 15.97 24.88
N SER A 106 -5.31 17.24 25.12
CA SER A 106 -6.46 17.61 25.95
C SER A 106 -7.81 17.18 25.37
N SER A 107 -7.88 16.87 24.06
CA SER A 107 -9.10 16.36 23.42
C SER A 107 -9.31 14.85 23.63
N LEU A 108 -8.28 14.12 24.08
CA LEU A 108 -8.36 12.69 24.35
C LEU A 108 -8.73 12.38 25.81
N PRO A 109 -9.34 11.21 26.09
CA PRO A 109 -9.40 10.66 27.44
C PRO A 109 -7.99 10.57 28.06
N PRO A 110 -7.85 10.76 29.39
CA PRO A 110 -6.54 10.81 30.05
C PRO A 110 -5.72 9.53 29.87
N ASP A 111 -6.37 8.37 29.85
CA ASP A 111 -5.72 7.08 29.64
C ASP A 111 -5.16 6.93 28.21
N ASP A 112 -5.90 7.43 27.22
CA ASP A 112 -5.50 7.42 25.81
C ASP A 112 -4.35 8.42 25.56
N ALA A 113 -4.43 9.58 26.20
CA ALA A 113 -3.36 10.58 26.17
C ALA A 113 -2.07 10.03 26.80
N ALA A 114 -2.17 9.30 27.92
CA ALA A 114 -1.04 8.63 28.55
C ALA A 114 -0.40 7.59 27.62
N GLU A 115 -1.21 6.75 26.96
CA GLU A 115 -0.69 5.75 26.01
C GLU A 115 0.02 6.41 24.80
N MET A 116 -0.53 7.51 24.29
CA MET A 116 0.12 8.28 23.23
C MET A 116 1.47 8.85 23.67
N LEU A 117 1.53 9.41 24.88
CA LEU A 117 2.76 10.00 25.45
C LEU A 117 3.83 8.94 25.70
N ASP A 118 3.47 7.77 26.24
CA ASP A 118 4.39 6.64 26.42
C ASP A 118 4.97 6.17 25.08
N TYR A 119 4.12 6.03 24.05
CA TYR A 119 4.59 5.65 22.72
C TYR A 119 5.59 6.68 22.14
N VAL A 120 5.32 7.97 22.34
CA VAL A 120 6.21 9.03 21.88
C VAL A 120 7.53 9.01 22.64
N ALA A 121 7.51 8.81 23.96
CA ALA A 121 8.73 8.68 24.76
C ALA A 121 9.62 7.52 24.27
N ASP A 122 9.03 6.34 24.02
CA ASP A 122 9.73 5.15 23.55
C ASP A 122 10.28 5.28 22.12
N ASN A 123 9.60 6.05 21.27
CA ASN A 123 9.91 6.12 19.83
C ASN A 123 10.50 7.46 19.38
N HIS A 124 10.78 8.40 20.29
CA HIS A 124 11.27 9.73 19.93
C HIS A 124 12.54 9.74 19.05
N PRO A 125 13.52 8.81 19.14
CA PRO A 125 14.71 8.84 18.27
C PRO A 125 14.37 8.61 16.80
N HIS A 126 13.25 7.95 16.53
CA HIS A 126 12.77 7.65 15.18
C HIS A 126 11.79 8.71 14.66
N LEU A 127 11.27 9.56 15.55
CA LEU A 127 10.31 10.60 15.22
C LEU A 127 11.04 11.91 14.92
N ARG A 128 10.97 12.39 13.67
CA ARG A 128 11.56 13.69 13.30
C ARG A 128 10.92 14.88 14.02
N ASN A 129 9.65 14.79 14.40
CA ASN A 129 8.90 15.82 15.12
C ASN A 129 7.74 15.16 15.89
N ALA A 130 7.89 15.06 17.21
CA ALA A 130 6.92 14.42 18.09
C ALA A 130 5.57 15.17 18.11
N SER A 131 5.59 16.51 18.20
CA SER A 131 4.39 17.34 18.27
C SER A 131 3.49 17.21 17.04
N LYS A 132 4.10 17.18 15.85
CA LYS A 132 3.40 16.93 14.58
C LYS A 132 2.82 15.52 14.50
N TYR A 133 3.55 14.52 15.02
CA TYR A 133 3.07 13.14 15.07
C TYR A 133 1.82 13.03 15.96
N ILE A 134 1.85 13.59 17.17
CA ILE A 134 0.71 13.60 18.11
C ILE A 134 -0.49 14.28 17.45
N SER A 135 -0.34 15.53 17.02
CA SER A 135 -1.42 16.33 16.41
C SER A 135 -2.03 15.62 15.19
N SER A 136 -1.19 15.07 14.30
CA SER A 136 -1.67 14.35 13.12
C SER A 136 -2.33 13.01 13.45
N THR A 137 -1.91 12.33 14.52
CA THR A 137 -2.48 11.02 14.89
C THR A 137 -3.83 11.19 15.57
N ILE A 138 -3.95 12.16 16.48
CA ILE A 138 -5.21 12.50 17.14
C ILE A 138 -6.23 13.00 16.10
N SER A 139 -5.81 13.88 15.18
CA SER A 139 -6.69 14.38 14.10
C SER A 139 -7.21 13.29 13.17
N ARG A 140 -6.51 12.15 13.07
CA ARG A 140 -6.93 10.99 12.25
C ARG A 140 -7.83 10.01 13.01
N GLY A 141 -8.11 10.28 14.28
CA GLY A 141 -8.80 9.38 15.20
C GLY A 141 -7.83 8.40 15.80
N PHE A 142 -7.22 8.78 16.93
CA PHE A 142 -6.36 7.88 17.71
C PHE A 142 -7.14 6.62 18.11
N VAL A 143 -6.50 5.45 17.95
CA VAL A 143 -7.05 4.16 18.36
C VAL A 143 -6.10 3.58 19.42
N PRO A 144 -6.51 3.51 20.69
CA PRO A 144 -5.70 2.96 21.77
C PRO A 144 -5.33 1.50 21.49
N ARG A 145 -4.07 1.12 21.65
CA ARG A 145 -3.60 -0.26 21.43
C ARG A 145 -4.00 -1.17 22.58
N ARG A 146 -4.29 -0.63 23.77
CA ARG A 146 -4.61 -1.42 24.97
C ARG A 146 -6.09 -1.71 25.23
N ALA A 147 -7.01 -1.22 24.39
CA ALA A 147 -8.45 -1.43 24.56
C ALA A 147 -8.92 -2.91 24.47
N THR A 148 -8.02 -3.88 24.24
CA THR A 148 -8.37 -5.30 24.07
C THR A 148 -8.02 -6.22 25.25
N VAL A 149 -7.42 -5.73 26.35
CA VAL A 149 -6.88 -6.65 27.38
C VAL A 149 -7.45 -6.48 28.81
N SER A 150 -8.39 -5.57 29.08
CA SER A 150 -8.97 -5.51 30.43
C SER A 150 -10.47 -5.23 30.42
N GLY A 151 -11.26 -6.26 30.75
CA GLY A 151 -12.66 -6.10 31.17
C GLY A 151 -13.73 -6.71 30.27
N ALA A 152 -13.64 -8.01 29.95
CA ALA A 152 -14.83 -8.75 29.57
C ALA A 152 -15.62 -9.13 30.86
N PRO A 153 -16.89 -8.72 31.02
CA PRO A 153 -17.71 -9.21 32.12
C PRO A 153 -17.99 -10.70 31.94
N LEU A 154 -17.69 -11.49 32.98
CA LEU A 154 -18.04 -12.89 33.12
C LEU A 154 -19.55 -13.08 32.90
N SER A 155 -19.92 -13.55 31.71
CA SER A 155 -21.25 -14.07 31.44
C SER A 155 -21.19 -15.59 31.62
N THR A 156 -21.69 -16.05 32.76
CA THR A 156 -21.93 -17.45 33.06
C THR A 156 -23.04 -17.98 32.17
N ALA A 157 -22.69 -18.80 31.17
CA ALA A 157 -23.66 -19.67 30.51
C ALA A 157 -23.02 -21.05 30.29
N SER A 158 -23.54 -21.97 31.10
CA SER A 158 -23.38 -23.42 31.08
C SER A 158 -23.66 -24.04 29.71
N ASN A 159 -22.81 -24.98 29.28
CA ASN A 159 -23.18 -26.36 28.93
C ASN A 159 -22.02 -27.07 28.21
N GLY A 160 -21.64 -28.25 28.70
CA GLY A 160 -20.73 -29.15 27.97
C GLY A 160 -19.93 -30.07 28.87
N ALA A 161 -20.57 -31.15 29.32
CA ALA A 161 -20.00 -32.22 30.13
C ALA A 161 -18.79 -32.91 29.46
N ILE A 162 -17.68 -33.04 30.19
CA ILE A 162 -16.68 -34.11 29.98
C ILE A 162 -16.27 -34.69 31.33
N VAL A 163 -16.13 -36.01 31.29
CA VAL A 163 -16.10 -37.01 32.33
C VAL A 163 -14.82 -37.01 33.18
N LEU A 164 -15.02 -37.38 34.44
CA LEU A 164 -14.06 -37.66 35.51
C LEU A 164 -12.87 -38.54 35.10
N GLY A 165 -11.68 -38.12 35.56
CA GLY A 165 -10.48 -38.95 35.67
C GLY A 165 -9.40 -38.25 36.49
N SER A 166 -9.14 -38.74 37.70
CA SER A 166 -8.05 -38.35 38.63
C SER A 166 -7.55 -39.65 39.29
N PRO A 167 -6.41 -39.69 40.01
CA PRO A 167 -5.27 -38.76 40.07
C PRO A 167 -3.89 -39.46 40.00
N GLY A 168 -2.82 -38.66 39.94
CA GLY A 168 -1.53 -38.98 40.57
C GLY A 168 -0.35 -39.07 39.60
N VAL A 169 0.69 -38.28 39.85
CA VAL A 169 2.06 -38.73 40.14
C VAL A 169 2.98 -37.52 40.38
N ALA A 170 3.56 -37.55 41.58
CA ALA A 170 4.85 -37.07 42.05
C ALA A 170 5.55 -35.84 41.41
N VAL A 171 5.74 -34.85 42.28
CA VAL A 171 6.76 -33.81 42.26
C VAL A 171 8.16 -34.45 42.33
N VAL A 172 9.06 -34.06 41.42
CA VAL A 172 10.52 -34.28 41.54
C VAL A 172 11.22 -32.93 41.33
N PRO A 173 12.05 -32.45 42.27
CA PRO A 173 12.78 -31.20 42.10
C PRO A 173 14.22 -31.45 41.59
N GLY A 174 14.68 -30.55 40.72
CA GLY A 174 16.09 -30.18 40.63
C GLY A 174 16.87 -30.65 39.39
N ARG A 175 17.28 -29.69 38.57
CA ARG A 175 18.70 -29.53 38.19
C ARG A 175 18.95 -28.20 37.46
N VAL A 176 19.84 -27.40 38.05
CA VAL A 176 20.45 -26.20 37.47
C VAL A 176 21.46 -26.61 36.38
N PRO A 177 21.46 -26.01 35.18
CA PRO A 177 22.53 -26.21 34.21
C PRO A 177 23.73 -25.31 34.53
N LEU A 178 24.89 -25.94 34.73
CA LEU A 178 26.21 -25.29 34.78
C LEU A 178 26.64 -24.82 33.37
N PRO A 179 27.46 -23.76 33.26
CA PRO A 179 27.95 -23.24 31.99
C PRO A 179 29.07 -24.12 31.38
N PRO A 180 29.18 -24.22 30.04
CA PRO A 180 30.22 -25.01 29.40
C PRO A 180 31.59 -24.33 29.44
N ALA A 181 32.60 -25.16 29.65
CA ALA A 181 34.01 -24.85 29.82
C ALA A 181 34.67 -24.25 28.57
N ALA A 182 35.69 -23.43 28.85
CA ALA A 182 36.54 -22.76 27.88
C ALA A 182 37.35 -23.74 27.01
N VAL A 183 37.33 -23.49 25.69
CA VAL A 183 38.17 -24.16 24.69
C VAL A 183 39.44 -23.31 24.45
N PRO A 184 40.65 -23.91 24.38
CA PRO A 184 41.89 -23.16 24.21
C PRO A 184 42.06 -22.61 22.79
N ARG A 185 42.44 -21.33 22.71
CA ARG A 185 42.80 -20.62 21.48
C ARG A 185 44.10 -21.17 20.88
N SER A 186 44.02 -21.85 19.74
CA SER A 186 45.16 -22.10 18.88
C SER A 186 45.44 -20.88 17.98
N LYS A 187 46.65 -20.32 18.10
CA LYS A 187 47.21 -19.33 17.17
C LYS A 187 47.30 -19.95 15.77
N PHE A 188 46.59 -19.39 14.80
CA PHE A 188 46.87 -19.60 13.38
C PHE A 188 47.59 -18.37 12.85
N GLU A 189 48.85 -18.54 12.45
CA GLU A 189 49.61 -17.58 11.65
C GLU A 189 49.04 -17.56 10.22
N ILE A 190 48.67 -16.38 9.75
CA ILE A 190 48.22 -16.13 8.38
C ILE A 190 49.46 -15.81 7.55
N GLY A 191 49.89 -16.76 6.71
CA GLY A 191 50.86 -16.53 5.65
C GLY A 191 50.20 -15.87 4.42
N PRO A 192 50.99 -15.17 3.57
CA PRO A 192 50.47 -14.41 2.44
C PRO A 192 49.92 -15.32 1.32
N VAL A 193 48.63 -15.18 1.02
CA VAL A 193 47.92 -15.89 -0.04
C VAL A 193 48.36 -15.35 -1.40
N ARG A 194 49.00 -16.20 -2.21
CA ARG A 194 49.27 -15.95 -3.64
C ARG A 194 47.95 -15.99 -4.41
N LEU A 195 47.65 -14.90 -5.14
CA LEU A 195 46.63 -14.84 -6.19
C LEU A 195 46.98 -15.83 -7.30
N THR A 196 46.29 -16.97 -7.35
CA THR A 196 46.21 -17.81 -8.54
C THR A 196 44.90 -17.51 -9.26
N ASN A 197 44.97 -17.37 -10.58
CA ASN A 197 43.85 -17.07 -11.49
C ASN A 197 42.59 -17.90 -11.17
N PRO A 198 41.37 -17.31 -11.26
CA PRO A 198 40.15 -18.04 -11.04
C PRO A 198 39.96 -19.13 -12.10
N PRO A 199 39.43 -20.31 -11.72
CA PRO A 199 39.12 -21.37 -12.67
C PRO A 199 38.00 -20.91 -13.61
N LYS A 200 38.22 -21.11 -14.91
CA LYS A 200 37.23 -20.90 -15.96
C LYS A 200 36.15 -21.98 -15.80
N ILE A 201 35.06 -21.66 -15.11
CA ILE A 201 33.91 -22.56 -14.98
C ILE A 201 33.16 -22.50 -16.31
N GLU A 202 33.36 -23.51 -17.16
CA GLU A 202 32.56 -23.68 -18.37
C GLU A 202 31.16 -24.18 -17.94
N LEU A 203 30.19 -23.26 -17.85
CA LEU A 203 28.77 -23.60 -17.75
C LEU A 203 28.33 -24.26 -19.06
N GLY A 204 28.43 -25.59 -19.12
CA GLY A 204 27.87 -26.38 -20.20
C GLY A 204 26.36 -26.18 -20.29
N ALA A 205 25.87 -25.93 -21.51
CA ALA A 205 24.45 -25.84 -21.84
C ALA A 205 23.71 -27.08 -21.28
N ARG A 206 22.86 -26.89 -20.27
CA ARG A 206 22.07 -27.97 -19.67
C ARG A 206 20.80 -28.18 -20.49
N VAL A 207 20.72 -29.35 -21.11
CA VAL A 207 19.54 -29.83 -21.83
C VAL A 207 18.47 -30.22 -20.81
N ARG A 208 17.28 -29.58 -20.87
CA ARG A 208 16.09 -30.05 -20.14
C ARG A 208 15.69 -31.44 -20.66
N ALA A 209 15.08 -32.27 -19.80
CA ALA A 209 14.56 -33.59 -20.18
C ALA A 209 13.57 -33.55 -21.37
N ASP A 210 13.01 -32.38 -21.67
CA ASP A 210 12.09 -32.13 -22.79
C ASP A 210 12.79 -31.73 -24.10
N GLY A 211 14.12 -31.72 -24.16
CA GLY A 211 14.90 -31.44 -25.37
C GLY A 211 14.85 -30.01 -25.90
N VAL A 212 14.13 -29.09 -25.23
CA VAL A 212 14.09 -27.67 -25.60
C VAL A 212 15.35 -26.97 -25.08
N VAL A 213 16.26 -26.65 -26.01
CA VAL A 213 17.41 -25.78 -25.76
C VAL A 213 16.88 -24.34 -25.68
N VAL A 214 16.60 -23.87 -24.46
CA VAL A 214 16.30 -22.46 -24.23
C VAL A 214 17.64 -21.71 -24.29
N PRO A 215 17.80 -20.72 -25.20
CA PRO A 215 19.01 -19.92 -25.23
C PRO A 215 19.20 -19.25 -23.86
N ALA A 216 20.39 -19.39 -23.29
CA ALA A 216 20.76 -18.67 -22.08
C ALA A 216 20.58 -17.17 -22.37
N SER A 217 19.64 -16.52 -21.69
CA SER A 217 19.49 -15.07 -21.84
C SER A 217 20.75 -14.44 -21.28
N GLU A 218 21.52 -13.74 -22.12
CA GLU A 218 22.77 -13.07 -21.75
C GLU A 218 22.65 -12.19 -20.50
N ASP A 219 21.43 -11.76 -20.18
CA ASP A 219 21.13 -10.92 -19.01
C ASP A 219 21.29 -11.66 -17.68
N MET A 220 21.08 -12.98 -17.64
CA MET A 220 21.24 -13.77 -16.41
C MET A 220 22.71 -13.86 -16.00
N ASP A 221 23.60 -14.14 -16.95
CA ASP A 221 25.04 -14.26 -16.70
C ASP A 221 25.63 -12.92 -16.26
N LYS A 222 25.15 -11.80 -16.86
CA LYS A 222 25.52 -10.44 -16.43
C LYS A 222 25.09 -10.15 -14.99
N LEU A 223 23.89 -10.59 -14.59
CA LEU A 223 23.39 -10.41 -13.22
C LEU A 223 24.14 -11.29 -12.21
N MET A 224 24.47 -12.53 -12.58
CA MET A 224 25.29 -13.43 -11.78
C MET A 224 26.70 -12.87 -11.56
N PHE A 225 27.29 -12.29 -12.60
CA PHE A 225 28.59 -11.63 -12.50
C PHE A 225 28.52 -10.41 -11.57
N ARG A 226 27.48 -9.57 -11.70
CA ARG A 226 27.26 -8.43 -10.78
C ARG A 226 27.05 -8.86 -9.33
N ALA A 227 26.37 -9.98 -9.10
CA ALA A 227 26.20 -10.54 -7.75
C ALA A 227 27.54 -11.00 -7.16
N GLN A 228 28.39 -11.62 -7.98
CA GLN A 228 29.75 -11.98 -7.58
C GLN A 228 30.62 -10.75 -7.28
N GLU A 229 30.53 -9.69 -8.10
CA GLU A 229 31.23 -8.42 -7.84
C GLU A 229 30.76 -7.73 -6.56
N ALA A 230 29.46 -7.86 -6.23
CA ALA A 230 28.89 -7.40 -4.95
C ALA A 230 29.28 -8.29 -3.75
N GLY A 231 30.07 -9.35 -3.97
CA GLY A 231 30.49 -10.28 -2.92
C GLY A 231 29.39 -11.25 -2.46
N LEU A 232 28.31 -11.40 -3.24
CA LEU A 232 27.24 -12.34 -2.95
C LEU A 232 27.61 -13.72 -3.49
N MET A 233 27.74 -14.69 -2.59
CA MET A 233 27.93 -16.09 -2.91
C MET A 233 26.61 -16.83 -2.71
N PHE A 234 26.04 -17.34 -3.79
CA PHE A 234 24.78 -18.09 -3.74
C PHE A 234 25.03 -19.56 -3.42
N SER A 235 24.20 -20.13 -2.55
CA SER A 235 24.21 -21.57 -2.27
C SER A 235 23.68 -22.36 -3.48
N ASP A 236 24.06 -23.65 -3.58
CA ASP A 236 23.57 -24.54 -4.63
C ASP A 236 22.03 -24.65 -4.65
N GLU A 237 21.40 -24.55 -3.48
CA GLU A 237 19.94 -24.54 -3.36
C GLU A 237 19.32 -23.28 -3.99
N ALA A 238 19.93 -22.11 -3.78
CA ALA A 238 19.48 -20.87 -4.41
C ALA A 238 19.67 -20.89 -5.92
N LEU A 239 20.78 -21.46 -6.42
CA LEU A 239 21.03 -21.64 -7.85
C LEU A 239 20.03 -22.61 -8.48
N SER A 240 19.71 -23.71 -7.79
CA SER A 240 18.68 -24.66 -8.22
C SER A 240 17.30 -24.03 -8.24
N ALA A 241 16.99 -23.18 -7.25
CA ALA A 241 15.73 -22.43 -7.19
C ALA A 241 15.61 -21.42 -8.34
N LEU A 242 16.67 -20.66 -8.63
CA LEU A 242 16.69 -19.74 -9.78
C LEU A 242 16.52 -20.48 -11.12
N ALA A 243 17.17 -21.65 -11.27
CA ALA A 243 17.04 -22.48 -12.47
C ALA A 243 15.63 -23.08 -12.67
N SER A 244 14.81 -23.14 -11.60
CA SER A 244 13.42 -23.60 -11.67
C SER A 244 12.46 -22.53 -12.17
N LEU A 245 12.84 -21.25 -12.12
CA LEU A 245 12.01 -20.13 -12.58
C LEU A 245 12.22 -19.83 -14.07
N PRO A 246 11.24 -19.20 -14.75
CA PRO A 246 11.47 -18.53 -16.03
C PRO A 246 12.59 -17.49 -15.92
N ASN A 247 13.36 -17.28 -17.00
CA ASN A 247 14.52 -16.38 -16.99
C ASN A 247 14.13 -14.94 -16.63
N GLU A 248 12.94 -14.48 -17.04
CA GLU A 248 12.42 -13.16 -16.70
C GLU A 248 12.20 -13.01 -15.19
N HIS A 249 11.69 -14.07 -14.55
CA HIS A 249 11.40 -14.06 -13.12
C HIS A 249 12.68 -14.19 -12.29
N ALA A 250 13.60 -15.05 -12.70
CA ALA A 250 14.88 -15.22 -12.03
C ALA A 250 15.74 -13.94 -12.09
N SER A 251 15.75 -13.24 -13.23
CA SER A 251 16.49 -11.98 -13.38
C SER A 251 15.90 -10.84 -12.55
N GLU A 252 14.57 -10.73 -12.46
CA GLU A 252 13.91 -9.76 -11.56
C GLU A 252 14.23 -10.06 -10.09
N LEU A 253 14.14 -11.33 -9.68
CA LEU A 253 14.45 -11.74 -8.31
C LEU A 253 15.92 -11.43 -7.97
N LEU A 254 16.85 -11.71 -8.88
CA LEU A 254 18.27 -11.36 -8.71
C LEU A 254 18.49 -9.84 -8.64
N CYS A 255 17.83 -9.04 -9.48
CA CYS A 255 17.91 -7.58 -9.40
C CYS A 255 17.43 -7.05 -8.03
N PHE A 256 16.33 -7.60 -7.51
CA PHE A 256 15.80 -7.23 -6.20
C PHE A 256 16.78 -7.60 -5.07
N VAL A 257 17.37 -8.80 -5.13
CA VAL A 257 18.36 -9.24 -4.14
C VAL A 257 19.61 -8.38 -4.22
N LEU A 258 20.08 -8.02 -5.41
CA LEU A 258 21.20 -7.09 -5.61
C LEU A 258 20.91 -5.71 -5.01
N GLU A 259 19.70 -5.19 -5.16
CA GLU A 259 19.31 -3.89 -4.59
C GLU A 259 19.22 -3.94 -3.05
N LYS A 260 18.79 -5.09 -2.49
CA LYS A 260 18.45 -5.23 -1.07
C LYS A 260 19.42 -6.09 -0.26
N HIS A 261 20.55 -6.52 -0.83
CA HIS A 261 21.46 -7.47 -0.16
C HIS A 261 22.05 -6.97 1.17
N THR A 262 22.18 -5.65 1.36
CA THR A 262 22.65 -5.06 2.62
C THR A 262 21.60 -5.11 3.74
N GLU A 263 20.32 -5.17 3.38
CA GLU A 263 19.19 -5.31 4.30
C GLU A 263 18.86 -6.79 4.59
N LEU A 264 19.21 -7.68 3.67
CA LEU A 264 18.96 -9.12 3.78
C LEU A 264 20.05 -9.81 4.60
N ARG A 265 19.64 -10.52 5.66
CA ARG A 265 20.55 -11.27 6.52
C ARG A 265 21.23 -12.45 5.81
N ASP A 266 20.51 -13.10 4.89
CA ASP A 266 21.01 -14.20 4.07
C ASP A 266 20.31 -14.18 2.69
N PRO A 267 20.99 -13.67 1.64
CA PRO A 267 20.40 -13.55 0.31
C PRO A 267 20.10 -14.91 -0.34
N SER A 268 20.91 -15.93 -0.06
CA SER A 268 20.75 -17.28 -0.62
C SER A 268 19.48 -17.95 -0.09
N ASN A 269 19.31 -17.92 1.23
CA ASN A 269 18.11 -18.47 1.86
C ASN A 269 16.84 -17.68 1.48
N TYR A 270 16.96 -16.35 1.31
CA TYR A 270 15.86 -15.53 0.81
C TYR A 270 15.39 -15.96 -0.58
N ILE A 271 16.32 -16.20 -1.52
CA ILE A 271 15.99 -16.67 -2.88
C ILE A 271 15.27 -18.03 -2.79
N ALA A 272 15.88 -19.03 -2.15
CA ALA A 272 15.30 -20.37 -2.04
C ALA A 272 13.90 -20.34 -1.42
N SER A 273 13.73 -19.63 -0.29
CA SER A 273 12.44 -19.47 0.38
C SER A 273 11.40 -18.74 -0.46
N THR A 274 11.81 -17.73 -1.23
CA THR A 274 10.90 -16.94 -2.08
C THR A 274 10.42 -17.74 -3.28
N VAL A 275 11.30 -18.51 -3.91
CA VAL A 275 10.93 -19.43 -5.00
C VAL A 275 10.02 -20.55 -4.47
N ALA A 276 10.37 -21.17 -3.33
CA ALA A 276 9.56 -22.24 -2.73
C ALA A 276 8.14 -21.78 -2.36
N ARG A 277 7.94 -20.50 -2.03
CA ARG A 277 6.63 -19.89 -1.78
C ARG A 277 5.84 -19.56 -3.06
N GLY A 278 6.42 -19.77 -4.24
CA GLY A 278 5.82 -19.43 -5.52
C GLY A 278 6.01 -17.97 -5.90
N PHE A 279 7.26 -17.58 -6.17
CA PHE A 279 7.60 -16.23 -6.62
C PHE A 279 6.71 -15.77 -7.79
N LYS A 280 6.11 -14.58 -7.65
CA LYS A 280 5.35 -13.90 -8.70
C LYS A 280 6.09 -12.62 -9.07
N SER A 281 6.52 -12.54 -10.33
CA SER A 281 7.11 -11.32 -10.90
C SER A 281 6.17 -10.13 -10.71
N ARG A 282 6.69 -9.00 -10.22
CA ARG A 282 5.90 -7.76 -10.09
C ARG A 282 5.86 -6.99 -11.41
N ARG A 283 6.79 -7.28 -12.33
CA ARG A 283 6.85 -6.67 -13.66
C ARG A 283 5.97 -7.38 -14.70
N ALA A 284 5.56 -8.62 -14.44
CA ALA A 284 4.77 -9.42 -15.39
C ALA A 284 3.34 -8.93 -15.65
N SER A 285 2.86 -7.85 -15.02
CA SER A 285 1.52 -7.32 -15.26
C SER A 285 1.45 -6.09 -16.18
N SER A 286 2.58 -5.57 -16.70
CA SER A 286 2.53 -4.39 -17.58
C SER A 286 3.03 -4.58 -19.00
N VAL A 287 3.66 -5.70 -19.36
CA VAL A 287 4.10 -5.93 -20.75
C VAL A 287 4.06 -7.43 -21.05
N THR A 288 3.37 -7.81 -22.13
CA THR A 288 3.38 -9.13 -22.76
C THR A 288 2.70 -10.28 -22.01
N SER A 289 1.37 -10.19 -21.84
CA SER A 289 0.57 -11.39 -22.09
C SER A 289 0.80 -11.81 -23.54
N ALA A 290 1.25 -13.04 -23.77
CA ALA A 290 1.36 -13.67 -25.09
C ALA A 290 -0.03 -13.91 -25.73
N PHE A 291 -0.81 -12.85 -25.89
CA PHE A 291 -1.67 -12.73 -27.05
C PHE A 291 -0.72 -12.66 -28.25
N VAL A 292 -1.00 -13.45 -29.28
CA VAL A 292 -0.48 -13.20 -30.61
C VAL A 292 -0.83 -11.74 -30.92
N VAL A 293 0.13 -10.84 -30.74
CA VAL A 293 0.04 -9.48 -31.26
C VAL A 293 0.07 -9.68 -32.75
N GLU A 294 -1.12 -9.78 -33.34
CA GLU A 294 -1.31 -9.50 -34.76
C GLU A 294 -0.58 -8.17 -34.97
N GLN A 295 0.53 -8.20 -35.71
CA GLN A 295 1.32 -7.01 -36.00
C GLN A 295 0.43 -6.08 -36.82
N ILE A 296 -0.32 -5.24 -36.12
CA ILE A 296 -1.12 -4.19 -36.73
C ILE A 296 -0.12 -3.29 -37.46
N THR A 297 -0.39 -3.12 -38.75
CA THR A 297 0.53 -2.51 -39.70
C THR A 297 0.81 -1.06 -39.32
N ASP A 298 2.09 -0.68 -39.31
CA ASP A 298 2.56 0.69 -39.10
C ASP A 298 1.83 1.72 -40.00
N ASP A 299 1.27 1.25 -41.12
CA ASP A 299 0.48 2.00 -42.08
C ASP A 299 -0.74 2.71 -41.46
N ALA A 300 -1.44 2.09 -40.50
CA ALA A 300 -2.64 2.69 -39.90
C ALA A 300 -2.29 3.90 -39.01
N LEU A 301 -1.18 3.80 -38.27
CA LEU A 301 -0.65 4.91 -37.47
C LEU A 301 -0.09 6.03 -38.36
N ALA A 302 0.59 5.68 -39.46
CA ALA A 302 1.09 6.65 -40.44
C ALA A 302 -0.05 7.50 -41.02
N ALA A 303 -1.18 6.87 -41.38
CA ALA A 303 -2.36 7.58 -41.85
C ALA A 303 -2.93 8.55 -40.80
N CYS A 304 -2.92 8.18 -39.52
CA CYS A 304 -3.38 9.08 -38.44
C CYS A 304 -2.43 10.27 -38.24
N PHE A 305 -1.11 10.07 -38.31
CA PHE A 305 -0.15 11.18 -38.27
C PHE A 305 -0.32 12.13 -39.46
N GLN A 306 -0.62 11.60 -40.64
CA GLN A 306 -0.92 12.42 -41.80
C GLN A 306 -2.18 13.29 -41.58
N ARG A 307 -3.26 12.71 -41.05
CA ARG A 307 -4.49 13.48 -40.73
C ARG A 307 -4.25 14.56 -39.69
N LEU A 308 -3.39 14.34 -38.69
CA LEU A 308 -3.01 15.38 -37.73
C LEU A 308 -2.21 16.51 -38.38
N SER A 309 -1.30 16.18 -39.30
CA SER A 309 -0.55 17.19 -40.05
C SER A 309 -1.45 18.04 -40.96
N GLU A 310 -2.51 17.45 -41.54
CA GLU A 310 -3.51 18.16 -42.34
C GLU A 310 -4.32 19.17 -41.50
N VAL A 311 -4.53 18.87 -40.22
CA VAL A 311 -5.20 19.75 -39.24
C VAL A 311 -4.23 20.82 -38.70
N GLY A 312 -2.95 20.77 -39.07
CA GLY A 312 -1.92 21.70 -38.60
C GLY A 312 -1.45 21.41 -37.18
N VAL A 313 -1.66 20.18 -36.69
CA VAL A 313 -1.18 19.75 -35.36
C VAL A 313 0.14 19.01 -35.52
N GLU A 314 1.23 19.65 -35.12
CA GLU A 314 2.55 19.02 -35.06
C GLU A 314 2.77 18.34 -33.70
N LEU A 315 3.18 17.07 -33.73
CA LEU A 315 3.49 16.29 -32.53
C LEU A 315 4.99 16.17 -32.30
N ASP A 316 5.42 16.50 -31.09
CA ASP A 316 6.81 16.38 -30.63
C ASP A 316 7.25 14.92 -30.53
N ASP A 317 8.56 14.68 -30.58
CA ASP A 317 9.15 13.33 -30.51
C ASP A 317 8.73 12.56 -29.24
N MET A 318 8.59 13.27 -28.11
CA MET A 318 8.09 12.66 -26.86
C MET A 318 6.65 12.14 -26.99
N ALA A 319 5.78 12.87 -27.69
CA ALA A 319 4.41 12.43 -27.91
C ALA A 319 4.36 11.24 -28.87
N ARG A 320 5.20 11.24 -29.91
CA ARG A 320 5.34 10.10 -30.85
C ARG A 320 5.84 8.85 -30.15
N GLN A 321 6.84 8.99 -29.27
CA GLN A 321 7.36 7.88 -28.46
C GLN A 321 6.31 7.38 -27.45
N ALA A 322 5.51 8.27 -26.87
CA ALA A 322 4.41 7.87 -26.00
C ALA A 322 3.35 7.07 -26.76
N LEU A 323 3.01 7.46 -28.00
CA LEU A 323 2.05 6.72 -28.83
C LEU A 323 2.58 5.35 -29.24
N SER A 324 3.87 5.22 -29.54
CA SER A 324 4.46 3.91 -29.87
C SER A 324 4.53 2.95 -28.67
N SER A 325 4.43 3.47 -27.44
CA SER A 325 4.32 2.65 -26.24
C SER A 325 2.91 2.11 -25.98
N LEU A 326 1.89 2.65 -26.65
CA LEU A 326 0.50 2.20 -26.53
C LEU A 326 0.16 1.11 -27.57
N PRO A 327 -0.80 0.22 -27.27
CA PRO A 327 -1.47 -0.56 -28.30
C PRO A 327 -2.04 0.36 -29.40
N SER A 328 -1.94 -0.07 -30.66
CA SER A 328 -2.33 0.75 -31.82
C SER A 328 -3.78 1.20 -31.78
N GLU A 329 -4.70 0.37 -31.27
CA GLU A 329 -6.10 0.75 -31.06
C GLU A 329 -6.24 1.97 -30.14
N HIS A 330 -5.47 1.99 -29.05
CA HIS A 330 -5.48 3.07 -28.07
C HIS A 330 -4.78 4.32 -28.60
N ALA A 331 -3.69 4.15 -29.35
CA ALA A 331 -3.02 5.25 -30.02
C ALA A 331 -3.95 5.92 -31.06
N MET A 332 -4.68 5.15 -31.88
CA MET A 332 -5.66 5.68 -32.83
C MET A 332 -6.78 6.45 -32.13
N GLU A 333 -7.36 5.91 -31.07
CA GLU A 333 -8.40 6.61 -30.29
C GLU A 333 -7.89 7.93 -29.70
N MET A 334 -6.65 7.94 -29.19
CA MET A 334 -6.01 9.15 -28.69
C MET A 334 -5.84 10.20 -29.80
N LEU A 335 -5.37 9.78 -30.98
CA LEU A 335 -5.16 10.68 -32.12
C LEU A 335 -6.49 11.22 -32.65
N GLU A 336 -7.53 10.39 -32.71
CA GLU A 336 -8.88 10.81 -33.11
C GLU A 336 -9.45 11.85 -32.14
N TYR A 337 -9.31 11.62 -30.83
CA TYR A 337 -9.72 12.60 -29.82
C TYR A 337 -8.97 13.92 -29.96
N VAL A 338 -7.65 13.88 -30.23
CA VAL A 338 -6.85 15.09 -30.45
C VAL A 338 -7.29 15.80 -31.73
N VAL A 339 -7.56 15.09 -32.81
CA VAL A 339 -8.08 15.68 -34.06
C VAL A 339 -9.43 16.37 -33.81
N GLU A 340 -10.33 15.76 -33.05
CA GLU A 340 -11.64 16.36 -32.74
C GLU A 340 -11.53 17.58 -31.80
N ASN A 341 -10.57 17.58 -30.87
CA ASN A 341 -10.50 18.54 -29.77
C ASN A 341 -9.28 19.48 -29.83
N HIS A 342 -8.49 19.47 -30.90
CA HIS A 342 -7.24 20.24 -31.01
C HIS A 342 -7.42 21.74 -30.77
N GLN A 343 -8.56 22.32 -31.13
CA GLN A 343 -8.87 23.73 -30.89
C GLN A 343 -9.05 24.07 -29.40
N SER A 344 -9.49 23.09 -28.60
CA SER A 344 -9.64 23.24 -27.15
C SER A 344 -8.36 22.89 -26.38
N LEU A 345 -7.47 22.10 -26.99
CA LEU A 345 -6.22 21.66 -26.38
C LEU A 345 -5.13 22.70 -26.61
N ARG A 346 -4.65 23.33 -25.52
CA ARG A 346 -3.59 24.35 -25.59
C ARG A 346 -2.27 23.82 -26.14
N ALA A 347 -1.96 22.54 -25.90
CA ALA A 347 -0.74 21.87 -26.35
C ALA A 347 -1.00 20.36 -26.55
N PRO A 348 -1.35 19.89 -27.76
CA PRO A 348 -1.72 18.51 -28.01
C PRO A 348 -0.59 17.51 -27.70
N SER A 349 0.68 17.84 -28.01
CA SER A 349 1.85 17.01 -27.66
C SER A 349 1.96 16.74 -26.16
N ASN A 350 1.77 17.77 -25.34
CA ASN A 350 1.80 17.66 -23.88
C ASN A 350 0.60 16.88 -23.33
N TYR A 351 -0.57 17.03 -23.94
CA TYR A 351 -1.75 16.24 -23.57
C TYR A 351 -1.52 14.74 -23.79
N ILE A 352 -1.02 14.35 -24.97
CA ILE A 352 -0.76 12.95 -25.30
C ILE A 352 0.27 12.36 -24.33
N SER A 353 1.45 12.96 -24.23
CA SER A 353 2.54 12.47 -23.37
C SER A 353 2.12 12.35 -21.90
N SER A 354 1.44 13.37 -21.36
CA SER A 354 0.96 13.33 -19.96
C SER A 354 -0.16 12.32 -19.72
N THR A 355 -1.04 12.09 -20.71
CA THR A 355 -2.13 11.10 -20.60
C THR A 355 -1.58 9.68 -20.66
N VAL A 356 -0.64 9.41 -21.56
CA VAL A 356 0.04 8.11 -21.63
C VAL A 356 0.83 7.83 -20.36
N ALA A 357 1.60 8.82 -19.86
CA ALA A 357 2.39 8.68 -18.64
C ALA A 357 1.53 8.40 -17.39
N ARG A 358 0.26 8.84 -17.39
CA ARG A 358 -0.70 8.56 -16.31
C ARG A 358 -1.41 7.21 -16.44
N GLY A 359 -1.18 6.47 -17.53
CA GLY A 359 -1.88 5.25 -17.88
C GLY A 359 -3.16 5.57 -18.64
N PHE A 360 -3.08 5.57 -19.97
CA PHE A 360 -4.25 5.81 -20.82
C PHE A 360 -5.35 4.80 -20.55
N VAL A 361 -6.58 5.29 -20.41
CA VAL A 361 -7.79 4.47 -20.26
C VAL A 361 -8.65 4.69 -21.50
N SER A 362 -8.78 3.66 -22.33
CA SER A 362 -9.62 3.69 -23.52
C SER A 362 -11.08 3.98 -23.15
N ARG A 363 -11.71 4.90 -23.89
CA ARG A 363 -13.11 5.27 -23.66
C ARG A 363 -14.04 4.31 -24.41
N ARG A 364 -13.57 3.69 -25.51
CA ARG A 364 -14.35 2.71 -26.28
C ARG A 364 -14.48 1.35 -25.63
N THR A 365 -13.52 0.91 -24.81
CA THR A 365 -13.57 -0.45 -24.22
C THR A 365 -14.73 -0.63 -23.21
N GLY A 366 -15.43 0.45 -22.81
CA GLY A 366 -16.66 0.37 -22.01
C GLY A 366 -17.95 0.07 -22.80
N ALA A 367 -17.91 0.17 -24.13
CA ALA A 367 -19.08 -0.01 -25.00
C ALA A 367 -18.71 -0.87 -26.22
N SER A 368 -18.96 -2.17 -26.12
CA SER A 368 -19.01 -3.14 -27.23
C SER A 368 -17.67 -3.61 -27.82
N VAL A 369 -17.28 -4.83 -27.44
CA VAL A 369 -16.68 -5.79 -28.38
C VAL A 369 -17.49 -7.09 -28.30
N LEU A 370 -18.71 -7.07 -28.85
CA LEU A 370 -19.25 -8.26 -29.49
C LEU A 370 -19.03 -8.09 -31.00
N SER A 371 -17.95 -8.70 -31.46
CA SER A 371 -17.76 -9.29 -32.80
C SER A 371 -18.77 -8.86 -33.87
N VAL A 372 -18.42 -7.86 -34.68
CA VAL A 372 -19.07 -7.60 -35.97
C VAL A 372 -18.54 -8.61 -36.98
N ALA A 373 -19.37 -9.57 -37.37
CA ALA A 373 -19.19 -10.33 -38.61
C ALA A 373 -19.55 -9.43 -39.81
N PRO A 374 -18.87 -9.56 -40.97
CA PRO A 374 -19.13 -8.72 -42.11
C PRO A 374 -20.24 -9.33 -42.96
N THR A 375 -21.45 -8.78 -42.87
CA THR A 375 -22.47 -9.03 -43.90
C THR A 375 -23.25 -7.76 -44.20
N SER A 376 -23.03 -7.27 -45.41
CA SER A 376 -23.98 -6.49 -46.21
C SER A 376 -25.40 -7.04 -46.09
N PHE A 377 -26.43 -6.22 -45.82
CA PHE A 377 -27.75 -6.36 -46.45
C PHE A 377 -28.65 -5.14 -46.19
N THR A 378 -29.46 -4.87 -47.21
CA THR A 378 -30.38 -3.76 -47.46
C THR A 378 -31.65 -3.77 -46.58
N PRO A 379 -32.39 -2.64 -46.48
CA PRO A 379 -33.59 -2.57 -45.67
C PRO A 379 -34.82 -3.04 -46.46
N SER A 380 -35.65 -3.90 -45.86
CA SER A 380 -37.03 -4.12 -46.31
C SER A 380 -37.95 -4.40 -45.12
N ILE A 381 -39.00 -3.59 -45.10
CA ILE A 381 -40.17 -3.58 -44.23
C ILE A 381 -41.05 -4.79 -44.54
N VAL A 382 -41.43 -5.64 -43.56
CA VAL A 382 -42.71 -6.38 -43.56
C VAL A 382 -43.18 -6.67 -42.13
N LEU A 383 -44.47 -6.41 -41.91
CA LEU A 383 -45.30 -6.70 -40.73
C LEU A 383 -45.50 -8.20 -40.44
N ASP A 384 -46.06 -8.42 -39.23
CA ASP A 384 -46.95 -9.51 -38.83
C ASP A 384 -46.34 -10.83 -38.34
N GLY A 385 -46.79 -11.26 -37.15
CA GLY A 385 -46.28 -12.48 -36.50
C GLY A 385 -46.86 -12.75 -35.11
N LYS A 386 -48.18 -12.94 -35.04
CA LYS A 386 -48.96 -13.45 -33.91
C LYS A 386 -48.44 -14.83 -33.46
N GLY A 387 -47.94 -14.92 -32.22
CA GLY A 387 -47.45 -16.18 -31.63
C GLY A 387 -47.71 -16.26 -30.13
N SER A 388 -48.76 -16.97 -29.75
CA SER A 388 -49.12 -17.31 -28.38
C SER A 388 -48.21 -18.41 -27.84
N GLY A 389 -47.48 -18.15 -26.75
CA GLY A 389 -46.68 -19.14 -26.04
C GLY A 389 -46.67 -18.85 -24.55
N LYS A 390 -47.53 -19.56 -23.79
CA LYS A 390 -47.54 -19.62 -22.33
C LYS A 390 -46.21 -20.23 -21.85
N ALA A 391 -45.32 -19.42 -21.27
CA ALA A 391 -44.22 -19.89 -20.44
C ALA A 391 -44.27 -19.16 -19.09
N ALA A 392 -44.24 -19.94 -18.02
CA ALA A 392 -44.43 -19.49 -16.64
C ALA A 392 -43.38 -18.45 -16.24
N GLY A 393 -43.88 -17.29 -15.79
CA GLY A 393 -43.11 -16.08 -15.53
C GLY A 393 -42.22 -16.19 -14.30
N LYS A 394 -40.92 -16.07 -14.54
CA LYS A 394 -40.04 -15.34 -13.62
C LYS A 394 -40.31 -13.87 -13.91
N ALA A 395 -40.82 -13.12 -12.93
CA ALA A 395 -41.17 -11.71 -13.05
C ALA A 395 -39.92 -10.87 -13.34
N GLY A 396 -39.47 -10.90 -14.60
CA GLY A 396 -38.46 -10.01 -15.13
C GLY A 396 -39.11 -8.65 -15.29
N ILE A 397 -38.54 -7.65 -14.64
CA ILE A 397 -38.83 -6.24 -14.91
C ILE A 397 -38.76 -6.06 -16.44
N PRO A 398 -39.77 -5.46 -17.10
CA PRO A 398 -39.73 -5.23 -18.53
C PRO A 398 -38.48 -4.39 -18.84
N GLY A 399 -37.46 -5.01 -19.45
CA GLY A 399 -36.16 -4.40 -19.76
C GLY A 399 -36.22 -3.21 -20.73
N SER A 400 -37.42 -2.80 -21.11
CA SER A 400 -37.72 -1.67 -22.00
C SER A 400 -37.64 -0.31 -21.31
N LEU A 401 -37.74 -0.25 -19.97
CA LEU A 401 -37.72 1.03 -19.23
C LEU A 401 -36.32 1.46 -18.77
N LEU A 402 -35.31 0.61 -18.94
CA LEU A 402 -33.94 0.98 -18.62
C LEU A 402 -33.32 1.64 -19.84
N PRO A 403 -32.82 2.88 -19.73
CA PRO A 403 -32.17 3.53 -20.85
C PRO A 403 -30.86 2.78 -21.16
N SER A 404 -30.49 2.73 -22.44
CA SER A 404 -29.36 1.93 -22.93
C SER A 404 -28.01 2.38 -22.36
N ASP A 405 -27.94 3.61 -21.89
CA ASP A 405 -26.78 4.25 -21.24
C ASP A 405 -26.67 3.95 -19.74
N ALA A 406 -27.60 3.19 -19.15
CA ALA A 406 -27.55 2.85 -17.74
C ALA A 406 -26.23 2.13 -17.40
N THR A 407 -25.50 2.71 -16.45
CA THR A 407 -24.20 2.23 -15.99
C THR A 407 -24.32 0.84 -15.35
N PRO A 408 -23.25 0.03 -15.33
CA PRO A 408 -23.28 -1.27 -14.65
C PRO A 408 -23.67 -1.16 -13.17
N LEU A 409 -23.27 -0.07 -12.51
CA LEU A 409 -23.64 0.22 -11.12
C LEU A 409 -25.15 0.45 -10.96
N GLU A 410 -25.77 1.26 -11.84
CA GLU A 410 -27.21 1.52 -11.81
C GLU A 410 -28.02 0.24 -12.05
N LYS A 411 -27.59 -0.58 -13.02
CA LYS A 411 -28.21 -1.88 -13.29
C LYS A 411 -28.14 -2.80 -12.06
N ARG A 412 -27.02 -2.79 -11.34
CA ARG A 412 -26.84 -3.60 -10.12
C ARG A 412 -27.70 -3.11 -8.95
N VAL A 413 -27.75 -1.80 -8.72
CA VAL A 413 -28.61 -1.20 -7.68
C VAL A 413 -30.08 -1.48 -7.96
N LEU A 414 -30.52 -1.32 -9.21
CA LEU A 414 -31.90 -1.62 -9.61
C LEU A 414 -32.23 -3.12 -9.44
N HIS A 415 -31.29 -4.01 -9.75
CA HIS A 415 -31.45 -5.44 -9.50
C HIS A 415 -31.66 -5.72 -8.00
N LEU A 416 -30.79 -5.22 -7.12
CA LEU A 416 -30.90 -5.44 -5.67
C LEU A 416 -32.20 -4.87 -5.07
N ASN A 417 -32.64 -3.70 -5.55
CA ASN A 417 -33.91 -3.10 -5.16
C ASN A 417 -35.12 -3.96 -5.55
N SER A 418 -34.97 -4.82 -6.58
CA SER A 418 -36.05 -5.70 -7.04
C SER A 418 -36.04 -7.10 -6.42
N THR A 419 -34.89 -7.59 -5.95
CA THR A 419 -34.72 -9.00 -5.57
C THR A 419 -34.36 -9.24 -4.11
N ALA A 420 -33.49 -8.41 -3.53
CA ALA A 420 -32.76 -8.77 -2.31
C ALA A 420 -33.08 -7.87 -1.10
N LEU A 421 -33.43 -6.60 -1.33
CA LEU A 421 -33.54 -5.62 -0.25
C LEU A 421 -35.00 -5.42 0.20
N LYS A 422 -35.19 -5.36 1.52
CA LYS A 422 -36.49 -5.00 2.14
C LYS A 422 -36.82 -3.52 1.94
N GLU A 423 -35.80 -2.68 1.91
CA GLU A 423 -35.87 -1.24 1.70
C GLU A 423 -35.02 -0.89 0.47
N PRO A 424 -35.56 -0.17 -0.52
CA PRO A 424 -34.80 0.19 -1.71
C PRO A 424 -33.67 1.16 -1.35
N ILE A 425 -32.53 1.04 -2.05
CA ILE A 425 -31.43 1.99 -1.97
C ILE A 425 -31.94 3.35 -2.45
N ASP A 426 -31.84 4.36 -1.59
CA ASP A 426 -32.25 5.73 -1.88
C ASP A 426 -31.26 6.43 -2.83
N PHE A 427 -31.72 7.54 -3.41
CA PHE A 427 -30.92 8.30 -4.36
C PHE A 427 -29.65 8.88 -3.72
N VAL A 428 -29.71 9.26 -2.43
CA VAL A 428 -28.55 9.81 -1.70
C VAL A 428 -27.47 8.74 -1.51
N THR A 429 -27.84 7.52 -1.12
CA THR A 429 -26.88 6.41 -1.01
C THR A 429 -26.33 6.00 -2.37
N TYR A 430 -27.14 6.07 -3.43
CA TYR A 430 -26.65 5.86 -4.79
C TYR A 430 -25.59 6.90 -5.20
N LEU A 431 -25.81 8.18 -4.91
CA LEU A 431 -24.80 9.22 -5.15
C LEU A 431 -23.52 8.99 -4.31
N ALA A 432 -23.66 8.53 -3.07
CA ALA A 432 -22.53 8.15 -2.24
C ALA A 432 -21.72 7.00 -2.87
N LEU A 433 -22.38 5.97 -3.43
CA LEU A 433 -21.70 4.88 -4.14
C LEU A 433 -20.90 5.37 -5.35
N ARG A 434 -21.37 6.41 -6.07
CA ARG A 434 -20.62 7.01 -7.20
C ARG A 434 -19.33 7.72 -6.79
N SER A 435 -19.17 8.05 -5.51
CA SER A 435 -17.94 8.68 -5.00
C SER A 435 -16.80 7.69 -4.76
N VAL A 436 -17.06 6.38 -4.93
CA VAL A 436 -16.13 5.29 -4.69
C VAL A 436 -15.74 4.65 -6.05
N PRO A 437 -14.49 4.16 -6.22
CA PRO A 437 -14.09 3.40 -7.41
C PRO A 437 -15.07 2.28 -7.75
N HIS A 438 -15.31 2.06 -9.04
CA HIS A 438 -16.34 1.13 -9.51
C HIS A 438 -16.22 -0.26 -8.88
N TRP A 439 -15.02 -0.84 -8.85
CA TRP A 439 -14.77 -2.18 -8.29
C TRP A 439 -15.12 -2.27 -6.78
N GLN A 440 -14.86 -1.22 -6.00
CA GLN A 440 -15.22 -1.17 -4.58
C GLN A 440 -16.72 -1.03 -4.39
N SER A 441 -17.39 -0.22 -5.23
CA SER A 441 -18.84 -0.11 -5.18
C SER A 441 -19.52 -1.44 -5.51
N THR A 442 -19.00 -2.23 -6.46
CA THR A 442 -19.51 -3.58 -6.75
C THR A 442 -19.29 -4.54 -5.59
N GLU A 443 -18.10 -4.57 -4.97
CA GLU A 443 -17.84 -5.42 -3.80
C GLU A 443 -18.72 -5.05 -2.60
N LEU A 444 -18.98 -3.75 -2.39
CA LEU A 444 -19.90 -3.31 -1.33
C LEU A 444 -21.33 -3.79 -1.58
N LEU A 445 -21.80 -3.74 -2.84
CA LEU A 445 -23.13 -4.23 -3.20
C LEU A 445 -23.22 -5.77 -3.08
N ASP A 446 -22.16 -6.51 -3.39
CA ASP A 446 -22.11 -7.97 -3.20
C ASP A 446 -22.06 -8.34 -1.70
N SER A 447 -21.30 -7.58 -0.89
CA SER A 447 -21.33 -7.74 0.56
C SER A 447 -22.68 -7.36 1.15
N LEU A 448 -23.40 -6.40 0.57
CA LEU A 448 -24.74 -6.03 1.01
C LEU A 448 -25.75 -7.13 0.68
N GLU A 449 -25.69 -7.69 -0.52
CA GLU A 449 -26.57 -8.79 -0.94
C GLU A 449 -26.42 -10.01 -0.03
N SER A 450 -25.19 -10.44 0.22
CA SER A 450 -24.89 -11.58 1.11
C SER A 450 -25.29 -11.36 2.56
N LYS A 451 -25.26 -10.12 3.05
CA LYS A 451 -25.60 -9.76 4.44
C LYS A 451 -26.99 -9.13 4.60
N SER A 452 -27.79 -9.08 3.53
CA SER A 452 -29.09 -8.41 3.48
C SER A 452 -30.09 -8.92 4.53
N ALA A 453 -29.99 -10.20 4.92
CA ALA A 453 -30.83 -10.79 5.96
C ALA A 453 -30.50 -10.30 7.37
N ILE A 454 -29.26 -9.85 7.61
CA ILE A 454 -28.74 -9.47 8.94
C ILE A 454 -28.75 -7.95 9.11
N ILE A 455 -28.56 -7.20 8.03
CA ILE A 455 -28.48 -5.75 8.04
C ILE A 455 -29.89 -5.14 8.17
N ALA A 456 -30.11 -4.35 9.23
CA ALA A 456 -31.40 -3.72 9.49
C ALA A 456 -31.75 -2.61 8.48
N SER A 457 -30.78 -1.80 8.07
CA SER A 457 -30.95 -0.74 7.06
C SER A 457 -29.81 -0.78 6.02
N PRO A 458 -30.11 -1.10 4.75
CA PRO A 458 -29.09 -1.19 3.70
C PRO A 458 -28.44 0.18 3.41
N CYS A 459 -29.20 1.27 3.44
CA CYS A 459 -28.69 2.62 3.19
C CYS A 459 -27.63 3.04 4.22
N ASN A 460 -27.91 2.85 5.51
CA ASN A 460 -26.95 3.16 6.59
C ASN A 460 -25.66 2.33 6.48
N TYR A 461 -25.78 1.04 6.12
CA TYR A 461 -24.61 0.18 5.92
C TYR A 461 -23.72 0.69 4.78
N VAL A 462 -24.32 0.99 3.63
CA VAL A 462 -23.57 1.48 2.46
C VAL A 462 -22.93 2.84 2.74
N GLN A 463 -23.66 3.79 3.32
CA GLN A 463 -23.13 5.12 3.67
C GLN A 463 -21.96 5.03 4.67
N ALA A 464 -22.06 4.17 5.69
CA ALA A 464 -20.97 3.92 6.63
C ALA A 464 -19.75 3.31 5.95
N ALA A 465 -19.97 2.36 5.02
CA ALA A 465 -18.90 1.71 4.27
C ALA A 465 -18.20 2.69 3.32
N VAL A 466 -18.96 3.50 2.57
CA VAL A 466 -18.42 4.56 1.71
C VAL A 466 -17.59 5.56 2.52
N THR A 467 -18.13 6.01 3.67
CA THR A 467 -17.41 6.91 4.58
C THR A 467 -16.11 6.28 5.09
N LYS A 468 -16.14 4.98 5.41
CA LYS A 468 -14.95 4.23 5.84
C LYS A 468 -13.91 4.15 4.71
N ILE A 469 -14.34 3.87 3.48
CA ILE A 469 -13.46 3.82 2.30
C ILE A 469 -12.79 5.17 2.08
N GLN A 470 -13.58 6.25 2.05
CA GLN A 470 -13.07 7.61 1.85
C GLN A 470 -12.09 8.03 2.95
N ARG A 471 -12.39 7.71 4.23
CA ARG A 471 -11.46 7.94 5.34
C ARG A 471 -10.20 7.11 5.23
N SER A 472 -10.31 5.87 4.72
CA SER A 472 -9.19 4.94 4.55
C SER A 472 -8.34 5.18 3.30
N GLY A 473 -8.62 6.24 2.53
CA GLY A 473 -8.07 6.58 1.20
C GLY A 473 -6.56 6.82 1.10
N ARG A 474 -5.74 6.22 1.97
CA ARG A 474 -4.28 6.18 1.87
C ARG A 474 -3.64 4.80 2.03
N GLN A 475 -4.37 3.74 2.39
CA GLN A 475 -3.70 2.45 2.70
C GLN A 475 -4.41 1.16 2.23
N PHE A 476 -5.61 1.21 1.67
CA PHE A 476 -6.21 -0.02 1.12
C PHE A 476 -5.69 -0.29 -0.29
N GLY A 477 -4.89 -1.36 -0.38
CA GLY A 477 -4.08 -1.74 -1.52
C GLY A 477 -4.84 -2.02 -2.81
N VAL A 478 -4.02 -2.06 -3.86
CA VAL A 478 -4.31 -2.53 -5.21
C VAL A 478 -5.21 -3.78 -5.17
N PRO A 479 -6.27 -3.86 -5.99
CA PRO A 479 -7.26 -4.94 -5.93
C PRO A 479 -6.65 -6.33 -6.13
N PRO A 480 -7.17 -7.38 -5.48
CA PRO A 480 -6.82 -8.76 -5.79
C PRO A 480 -7.42 -9.12 -7.16
N GLU A 481 -6.56 -9.35 -8.14
CA GLU A 481 -6.98 -9.77 -9.48
C GLU A 481 -7.74 -11.12 -9.38
N VAL A 482 -9.00 -11.12 -9.84
CA VAL A 482 -9.91 -12.27 -9.80
C VAL A 482 -9.37 -13.36 -10.72
N ILE A 483 -8.77 -14.38 -10.12
CA ILE A 483 -8.32 -15.60 -10.81
C ILE A 483 -9.57 -16.35 -11.31
N ILE A 484 -9.90 -16.21 -12.59
CA ILE A 484 -10.87 -17.07 -13.28
C ILE A 484 -10.24 -18.47 -13.38
N ARG A 485 -10.57 -19.35 -12.44
CA ARG A 485 -10.23 -20.78 -12.51
C ARG A 485 -10.99 -21.40 -13.69
N ARG A 486 -10.28 -21.69 -14.79
CA ARG A 486 -10.78 -22.57 -15.84
C ARG A 486 -10.95 -24.00 -15.27
N PRO A 487 -12.05 -24.71 -15.58
CA PRO A 487 -12.21 -26.11 -15.18
C PRO A 487 -11.13 -26.96 -15.88
N THR A 488 -10.32 -27.64 -15.07
CA THR A 488 -9.30 -28.58 -15.53
C THR A 488 -9.94 -29.70 -16.35
N ALA A 489 -9.38 -29.91 -17.53
CA ALA A 489 -9.68 -31.02 -18.42
C ALA A 489 -9.43 -32.36 -17.73
N ILE A 490 -10.25 -33.33 -18.13
CA ILE A 490 -10.30 -34.74 -17.73
C ILE A 490 -8.90 -35.37 -17.82
N ALA A 491 -8.50 -36.05 -16.75
CA ALA A 491 -7.26 -36.82 -16.67
C ALA A 491 -7.25 -37.98 -17.67
N PRO A 492 -6.18 -38.20 -18.46
CA PRO A 492 -6.03 -39.42 -19.25
C PRO A 492 -5.61 -40.57 -18.33
N LEU A 493 -6.40 -41.65 -18.37
CA LEU A 493 -6.09 -42.92 -17.74
C LEU A 493 -4.77 -43.49 -18.29
N ALA A 494 -3.89 -43.90 -17.38
CA ALA A 494 -2.63 -44.54 -17.68
C ALA A 494 -2.85 -45.92 -18.34
N LEU A 495 -2.39 -46.06 -19.58
CA LEU A 495 -2.17 -47.37 -20.22
C LEU A 495 -0.79 -47.88 -19.80
N THR A 496 -0.77 -48.86 -18.92
CA THR A 496 0.43 -49.59 -18.52
C THR A 496 0.95 -50.43 -19.69
N SER A 497 2.22 -50.22 -20.00
CA SER A 497 3.02 -50.96 -20.98
C SER A 497 3.29 -52.39 -20.49
N VAL A 498 2.60 -53.38 -21.06
CA VAL A 498 2.99 -54.79 -21.04
C VAL A 498 2.50 -55.42 -22.36
N GLU A 499 3.34 -55.42 -23.40
CA GLU A 499 3.38 -56.45 -24.46
C GLU A 499 4.33 -56.02 -25.58
N ALA A 500 5.62 -56.31 -25.41
CA ALA A 500 6.60 -56.25 -26.48
C ALA A 500 7.45 -57.53 -26.48
N GLN A 501 6.81 -58.68 -26.62
CA GLN A 501 7.47 -59.94 -26.95
C GLN A 501 6.50 -60.89 -27.67
N LEU A 502 6.16 -60.67 -28.95
CA LEU A 502 5.60 -61.78 -29.75
C LEU A 502 5.58 -61.63 -31.28
N TRP A 503 6.66 -61.22 -31.94
CA TRP A 503 6.74 -61.39 -33.41
C TRP A 503 8.10 -61.96 -33.85
N LYS A 504 8.32 -63.24 -33.57
CA LYS A 504 9.23 -64.10 -34.36
C LYS A 504 8.40 -64.74 -35.48
N LYS A 505 8.60 -64.32 -36.72
CA LYS A 505 8.12 -65.04 -37.91
C LYS A 505 9.10 -66.18 -38.25
N PRO A 506 8.62 -67.40 -38.56
CA PRO A 506 9.47 -68.45 -39.11
C PRO A 506 9.68 -68.25 -40.61
N ARG A 507 10.91 -68.45 -41.07
CA ARG A 507 11.21 -68.70 -42.48
C ARG A 507 10.77 -70.11 -42.82
N LEU A 508 9.95 -70.27 -43.85
CA LEU A 508 9.80 -71.53 -44.55
C LEU A 508 10.19 -71.33 -46.02
N SER A 509 10.83 -72.39 -46.49
CA SER A 509 11.41 -72.70 -47.81
C SER A 509 10.48 -72.52 -48.98
#